data_AF-A0A2G2LY85-F1
#
_entry.id   AF-A0A2G2LY85-F1
#
_cell.length_a   1.000
_cell.length_b   1.000
_cell.length_c   1.000
_cell.angle_alpha   90.00
_cell.angle_beta   90.00
_cell.angle_gamma   90.00
#
_symmetry.space_group_name_H-M   'P 1'
#
loop_
_entity.id
_entity.type
_entity.pdbx_description
1 polymer ?
#
loop_
_entity_poly.entity_id
_entity_poly.type
_entity_poly.pdbx_seq_one_letter_code
_entity_poly.pdbx_strand_id
1 'polypeptide(L)'
;MKFTIIKLLLNRTTIGITALALGSCQTGKEPQAKLEAENLKKAVHCIDLLENKQDLVASRLECFDENYIQHTPRIADGRDAVLDYFANRFETYPDYAMEIKRTSADEDLVWIHLHAKRTPDNLGAAVINIFRMKDGKFVEHWNVGQAVPKESKNNNTMF
;
A
#
# COMPACT_ATOMS: atom_id res chain seq x y z
N MET A 1 30.33 -36.61 80.38
CA MET A 1 30.44 -38.07 80.18
C MET A 1 29.80 -38.41 78.84
N LYS A 2 30.61 -38.94 77.91
CA LYS A 2 30.31 -39.56 76.60
C LYS A 2 29.67 -38.73 75.46
N PHE A 3 30.43 -38.70 74.36
CA PHE A 3 30.11 -38.33 72.98
C PHE A 3 28.94 -39.13 72.40
N THR A 4 28.21 -38.57 71.44
CA THR A 4 27.88 -39.24 70.15
C THR A 4 27.54 -38.19 69.09
N ILE A 5 28.24 -38.29 67.97
CA ILE A 5 28.08 -37.53 66.73
C ILE A 5 27.05 -38.27 65.86
N ILE A 6 26.05 -37.58 65.32
CA ILE A 6 25.33 -38.03 64.11
C ILE A 6 25.29 -36.85 63.13
N LYS A 7 25.85 -37.08 61.95
CA LYS A 7 25.85 -36.20 60.78
C LYS A 7 24.81 -36.72 59.78
N LEU A 8 24.36 -35.81 58.91
CA LEU A 8 23.67 -36.02 57.61
C LEU A 8 22.18 -36.40 57.71
N LEU A 9 21.24 -35.76 56.99
CA LEU A 9 21.26 -35.25 55.61
C LEU A 9 20.47 -33.92 55.49
N LEU A 10 21.05 -32.91 54.81
CA LEU A 10 20.29 -31.78 54.28
C LEU A 10 19.61 -32.21 52.98
N ASN A 11 18.28 -32.16 52.94
CA ASN A 11 17.52 -32.27 51.71
C ASN A 11 17.55 -30.92 50.99
N ARG A 12 18.35 -30.80 49.93
CA ARG A 12 18.39 -29.60 49.09
C ARG A 12 17.22 -29.65 48.10
N THR A 13 16.09 -29.07 48.49
CA THR A 13 15.03 -28.76 47.54
C THR A 13 15.45 -27.53 46.73
N THR A 14 16.05 -27.76 45.56
CA THR A 14 16.32 -26.70 44.60
C THR A 14 14.99 -26.27 43.99
N ILE A 15 14.40 -25.17 44.47
CA ILE A 15 13.30 -24.51 43.78
C ILE A 15 13.89 -23.86 42.53
N GLY A 16 13.71 -24.51 41.38
CA GLY A 16 14.01 -23.92 40.10
C GLY A 16 13.06 -22.75 39.85
N ILE A 17 13.56 -21.53 39.98
CA ILE A 17 12.87 -20.33 39.51
C ILE A 17 13.01 -20.34 37.99
N THR A 18 12.01 -20.89 37.29
CA THR A 18 11.87 -20.70 35.85
C THR A 18 11.48 -19.25 35.61
N ALA A 19 12.45 -18.39 35.34
CA ALA A 19 12.18 -17.06 34.82
C ALA A 19 11.54 -17.21 33.44
N LEU A 20 10.22 -17.04 33.34
CA LEU A 20 9.57 -16.77 32.07
C LEU A 20 10.08 -15.41 31.59
N ALA A 21 11.03 -15.42 30.66
CA ALA A 21 11.30 -14.26 29.83
C ALA A 21 10.05 -14.03 28.96
N LEU A 22 9.17 -13.14 29.42
CA LEU A 22 8.14 -12.54 28.57
C LEU A 22 8.87 -11.81 27.46
N GLY A 23 8.84 -12.39 26.25
CA GLY A 23 9.44 -11.79 25.07
C GLY A 23 8.83 -10.43 24.79
N SER A 24 9.58 -9.37 25.07
CA SER A 24 9.32 -8.02 24.59
C SER A 24 9.66 -7.97 23.11
N CYS A 25 8.69 -8.21 22.23
CA CYS A 25 8.92 -8.13 20.79
C CYS A 25 7.64 -7.83 19.99
N GLN A 26 6.95 -6.71 20.23
CA GLN A 26 5.84 -6.28 19.34
C GLN A 26 5.69 -4.76 19.10
N THR A 27 6.46 -3.89 19.78
CA THR A 27 6.18 -2.44 19.73
C THR A 27 6.44 -1.76 18.38
N GLY A 28 7.26 -2.34 17.50
CA GLY A 28 7.57 -1.75 16.18
C GLY A 28 6.57 -2.08 15.07
N LYS A 29 5.86 -3.22 15.14
CA LYS A 29 4.98 -3.68 14.05
C LYS A 29 3.59 -3.05 14.07
N GLU A 30 3.08 -2.72 15.25
CA GLU A 30 1.73 -2.18 15.42
C GLU A 30 1.59 -0.75 14.85
N PRO A 31 2.51 0.20 15.10
CA PRO A 31 2.46 1.52 14.48
C PRO A 31 2.62 1.48 12.95
N GLN A 32 3.48 0.58 12.45
CA GLN A 32 3.70 0.41 11.01
C GLN A 32 2.46 -0.17 10.32
N ALA A 33 1.90 -1.27 10.83
CA ALA A 33 0.70 -1.88 10.24
C ALA A 33 -0.50 -0.91 10.25
N LYS A 34 -0.59 -0.05 11.27
CA LYS A 34 -1.60 1.00 11.33
C LYS A 34 -1.37 2.07 10.24
N LEU A 35 -0.14 2.56 10.09
CA LEU A 35 0.22 3.52 9.05
C LEU A 35 -0.08 2.96 7.65
N GLU A 36 0.35 1.73 7.38
CA GLU A 36 0.10 1.03 6.11
C GLU A 36 -1.40 0.92 5.81
N ALA A 37 -2.21 0.55 6.80
CA ALA A 37 -3.66 0.47 6.65
C ALA A 37 -4.31 1.84 6.38
N GLU A 38 -3.85 2.90 7.06
CA GLU A 38 -4.34 4.27 6.86
C GLU A 38 -3.95 4.80 5.47
N ASN A 39 -2.70 4.60 5.06
CA ASN A 39 -2.18 4.94 3.74
C ASN A 39 -2.93 4.21 2.64
N LEU A 40 -3.12 2.89 2.77
CA LEU A 40 -3.85 2.07 1.82
C LEU A 40 -5.29 2.56 1.65
N LYS A 41 -5.99 2.81 2.77
CA LYS A 41 -7.37 3.32 2.77
C LYS A 41 -7.46 4.67 2.06
N LYS A 42 -6.54 5.60 2.38
CA LYS A 42 -6.53 6.93 1.78
C LYS A 42 -6.20 6.88 0.28
N ALA A 43 -5.22 6.07 -0.12
CA ALA A 43 -4.86 5.90 -1.51
C ALA A 43 -6.00 5.33 -2.36
N VAL A 44 -6.70 4.29 -1.88
CA VAL A 44 -7.88 3.73 -2.57
C VAL A 44 -8.97 4.78 -2.74
N HIS A 45 -9.26 5.53 -1.67
CA HIS A 45 -10.24 6.62 -1.72
C HIS A 45 -9.84 7.70 -2.74
N CYS A 46 -8.57 8.09 -2.77
CA CYS A 46 -8.06 9.10 -3.69
C CYS A 46 -8.08 8.64 -5.15
N ILE A 47 -7.77 7.37 -5.42
CA ILE A 47 -7.92 6.78 -6.75
C ILE A 47 -9.38 6.73 -7.18
N ASP A 48 -10.31 6.40 -6.28
CA ASP A 48 -11.74 6.43 -6.58
C ASP A 48 -12.25 7.85 -6.90
N LEU A 49 -11.84 8.85 -6.12
CA LEU A 49 -12.13 10.27 -6.39
C LEU A 49 -11.63 10.70 -7.77
N LEU A 50 -10.39 10.37 -8.09
CA LEU A 50 -9.76 10.81 -9.33
C LEU A 50 -10.30 10.07 -10.55
N GLU A 51 -10.30 8.74 -10.52
CA GLU A 51 -10.48 7.91 -11.71
C GLU A 51 -11.95 7.57 -11.99
N ASN A 52 -12.73 7.28 -10.95
CA ASN A 52 -14.12 6.85 -11.09
C ASN A 52 -15.10 8.02 -10.97
N LYS A 53 -14.87 8.91 -10.00
CA LYS A 53 -15.71 10.10 -9.81
C LYS A 53 -15.28 11.27 -10.69
N GLN A 54 -14.04 11.24 -11.19
CA GLN A 54 -13.46 12.30 -12.01
C GLN A 54 -13.52 13.69 -11.34
N ASP A 55 -13.48 13.71 -10.00
CA ASP A 55 -13.52 14.93 -9.21
C ASP A 55 -12.11 15.49 -9.04
N LEU A 56 -11.71 16.31 -10.02
CA LEU A 56 -10.39 16.95 -10.04
C LEU A 56 -10.19 17.93 -8.88
N VAL A 57 -11.26 18.56 -8.39
CA VAL A 57 -11.18 19.55 -7.31
C VAL A 57 -10.93 18.85 -5.98
N ALA A 58 -11.75 17.84 -5.64
CA ALA A 58 -11.54 17.04 -4.44
C ALA A 58 -10.19 16.32 -4.49
N SER A 59 -9.82 15.74 -5.63
CA SER A 59 -8.51 15.10 -5.81
C SER A 59 -7.35 16.08 -5.52
N ARG A 60 -7.42 17.31 -6.05
CA ARG A 60 -6.38 18.33 -5.83
C ARG A 60 -6.20 18.67 -4.35
N LEU A 61 -7.31 18.89 -3.66
CA LEU A 61 -7.30 19.38 -2.28
C LEU A 61 -6.94 18.28 -1.28
N GLU A 62 -7.46 17.07 -1.52
CA GLU A 62 -7.43 15.99 -0.54
C GLU A 62 -6.35 14.95 -0.76
N CYS A 63 -5.82 14.84 -1.99
CA CYS A 63 -5.08 13.65 -2.40
C CYS A 63 -3.68 13.92 -2.97
N PHE A 64 -3.41 15.10 -3.50
CA PHE A 64 -2.10 15.40 -4.10
C PHE A 64 -1.36 16.49 -3.33
N ASP A 65 -0.10 16.22 -3.01
CA ASP A 65 0.82 17.25 -2.56
C ASP A 65 1.19 18.20 -3.70
N GLU A 66 1.43 19.46 -3.39
CA GLU A 66 1.79 20.46 -4.40
C GLU A 66 3.10 20.12 -5.13
N ASN A 67 4.07 19.55 -4.42
CA ASN A 67 5.39 19.19 -4.94
C ASN A 67 5.46 17.72 -5.40
N TYR A 68 4.33 17.16 -5.82
CA TYR A 68 4.25 15.78 -6.30
C TYR A 68 5.30 15.46 -7.38
N ILE A 69 6.02 14.34 -7.21
CA ILE A 69 7.05 13.86 -8.13
C ILE A 69 6.46 12.78 -9.05
N GLN A 70 6.65 12.92 -10.36
CA GLN A 70 6.11 12.02 -11.38
C GLN A 70 7.22 11.30 -12.14
N HIS A 71 7.20 9.98 -12.12
CA HIS A 71 8.17 9.17 -12.86
C HIS A 71 7.70 8.74 -14.25
N THR A 72 6.42 8.94 -14.60
CA THR A 72 5.91 8.68 -15.96
C THR A 72 6.58 9.63 -16.96
N PRO A 73 7.39 9.15 -17.94
CA PRO A 73 8.22 10.02 -18.78
C PRO A 73 7.48 11.01 -19.71
N ARG A 74 6.16 10.91 -19.79
CA ARG A 74 5.30 11.73 -20.67
C ARG A 74 4.48 12.77 -19.91
N ILE A 75 4.61 12.83 -18.60
CA ILE A 75 3.88 13.77 -17.73
C ILE A 75 4.93 14.54 -16.94
N ALA A 76 4.85 15.86 -16.92
CA ALA A 76 5.77 16.68 -16.14
C ALA A 76 5.53 16.51 -14.63
N ASP A 77 6.53 16.91 -13.83
CA ASP A 77 6.41 16.95 -12.37
C ASP A 77 5.38 17.97 -11.89
N GLY A 78 4.96 17.82 -10.62
CA GLY A 78 4.04 18.70 -9.94
C GLY A 78 2.58 18.24 -10.05
N ARG A 79 1.79 18.54 -9.02
CA ARG A 79 0.36 18.20 -8.97
C ARG A 79 -0.42 18.70 -10.17
N ASP A 80 -0.12 19.91 -10.60
CA ASP A 80 -0.89 20.61 -11.61
C ASP A 80 -0.75 19.91 -12.98
N ALA A 81 0.48 19.56 -13.36
CA ALA A 81 0.74 18.81 -14.59
C ALA A 81 0.03 17.45 -14.64
N VAL A 82 -0.04 16.77 -13.49
CA VAL A 82 -0.75 15.49 -13.38
C VAL A 82 -2.25 15.68 -13.52
N LEU A 83 -2.84 16.64 -12.81
CA LEU A 83 -4.28 16.90 -12.88
C LEU A 83 -4.72 17.39 -14.26
N ASP A 84 -3.88 18.18 -14.95
CA ASP A 84 -4.14 18.61 -16.33
C ASP A 84 -4.13 17.40 -17.29
N TYR A 85 -3.22 16.45 -17.10
CA TYR A 85 -3.22 15.19 -17.85
C TYR A 85 -4.53 14.42 -17.64
N PHE A 86 -5.02 14.33 -16.40
CA PHE A 86 -6.28 13.67 -16.09
C PHE A 86 -7.48 14.40 -16.70
N ALA A 87 -7.53 15.73 -16.62
CA ALA A 87 -8.57 16.56 -17.23
C ALA A 87 -8.69 16.29 -18.74
N ASN A 88 -7.57 16.40 -19.47
CA ASN A 88 -7.55 16.13 -20.91
C ASN A 88 -7.95 14.68 -21.23
N ARG A 89 -7.57 13.71 -20.40
CA ARG A 89 -7.93 12.31 -20.59
C ARG A 89 -9.44 12.10 -20.43
N PHE A 90 -10.08 12.73 -19.45
CA PHE A 90 -11.54 12.62 -19.25
C PHE A 90 -12.32 13.25 -20.39
N GLU A 91 -11.85 14.37 -20.93
CA GLU A 91 -12.44 14.96 -22.14
C GLU A 91 -12.27 14.06 -23.37
N THR A 92 -11.11 13.43 -23.52
CA THR A 92 -10.81 12.53 -24.64
C THR A 92 -11.57 11.20 -24.55
N TYR A 93 -11.77 10.70 -23.33
CA TYR A 93 -12.33 9.38 -23.03
C TYR A 93 -13.44 9.52 -21.97
N PRO A 94 -14.62 10.04 -22.34
CA PRO A 94 -15.71 10.29 -21.38
C PRO A 94 -16.25 9.00 -20.75
N ASP A 95 -16.18 7.88 -21.48
CA ASP A 95 -16.56 6.54 -21.01
C ASP A 95 -15.39 5.76 -20.39
N TYR A 96 -14.34 6.47 -19.93
CA TYR A 96 -13.24 5.84 -19.23
C TYR A 96 -13.74 5.11 -17.98
N ALA A 97 -13.27 3.87 -17.79
CA ALA A 97 -13.63 3.05 -16.64
C ALA A 97 -12.36 2.44 -16.03
N MET A 98 -12.30 2.39 -14.70
CA MET A 98 -11.21 1.78 -13.94
C MET A 98 -11.75 0.85 -12.86
N GLU A 99 -11.10 -0.30 -12.68
CA GLU A 99 -11.42 -1.25 -11.61
C GLU A 99 -10.14 -1.64 -10.86
N ILE A 100 -10.11 -1.41 -9.54
CA ILE A 100 -9.04 -1.90 -8.67
C ILE A 100 -9.19 -3.40 -8.51
N LYS A 101 -8.12 -4.15 -8.78
CA LYS A 101 -8.10 -5.63 -8.69
C LYS A 101 -7.48 -6.13 -7.40
N ARG A 102 -6.49 -5.40 -6.88
CA ARG A 102 -5.84 -5.65 -5.58
C ARG A 102 -4.94 -4.49 -5.21
N THR A 103 -4.68 -4.39 -3.92
CA THR A 103 -3.83 -3.35 -3.34
C THR A 103 -2.96 -3.93 -2.24
N SER A 104 -1.86 -3.23 -1.92
CA SER A 104 -0.97 -3.56 -0.81
C SER A 104 -0.26 -2.29 -0.34
N ALA A 105 0.27 -2.29 0.87
CA ALA A 105 1.07 -1.21 1.42
C ALA A 105 2.25 -1.78 2.20
N ASP A 106 3.34 -1.02 2.22
CA ASP A 106 4.59 -1.31 2.91
C ASP A 106 5.20 0.04 3.30
N GLU A 107 5.27 0.31 4.60
CA GLU A 107 5.64 1.61 5.16
C GLU A 107 4.80 2.77 4.55
N ASP A 108 5.46 3.67 3.81
CA ASP A 108 4.86 4.83 3.15
C ASP A 108 4.46 4.56 1.69
N LEU A 109 4.71 3.36 1.17
CA LEU A 109 4.39 2.99 -0.20
C LEU A 109 3.06 2.25 -0.29
N VAL A 110 2.30 2.52 -1.36
CA VAL A 110 1.04 1.86 -1.68
C VAL A 110 1.06 1.38 -3.13
N TRP A 111 0.77 0.10 -3.33
CA TRP A 111 0.62 -0.55 -4.63
C TRP A 111 -0.84 -0.71 -4.98
N ILE A 112 -1.19 -0.37 -6.21
CA ILE A 112 -2.55 -0.53 -6.74
C ILE A 112 -2.44 -1.19 -8.11
N HIS A 113 -2.92 -2.43 -8.21
CA HIS A 113 -3.09 -3.12 -9.47
C HIS A 113 -4.53 -2.91 -9.95
N LEU A 114 -4.69 -2.33 -11.14
CA LEU A 114 -5.98 -1.96 -11.69
C LEU A 114 -6.12 -2.35 -13.16
N HIS A 115 -7.37 -2.48 -13.59
CA HIS A 115 -7.78 -2.61 -14.98
C HIS A 115 -8.36 -1.27 -15.44
N ALA A 116 -7.73 -0.63 -16.43
CA ALA A 116 -8.22 0.62 -17.00
C ALA A 116 -8.68 0.42 -18.45
N LYS A 117 -9.88 0.90 -18.79
CA LYS A 117 -10.46 0.88 -20.14
C LYS A 117 -10.73 2.30 -20.59
N ARG A 118 -10.17 2.70 -21.73
CA ARG A 118 -10.40 4.03 -22.34
C ARG A 118 -11.79 4.16 -22.97
N THR A 119 -12.33 3.06 -23.47
CA THR A 119 -13.69 2.97 -24.00
C THR A 119 -14.29 1.60 -23.64
N PRO A 120 -15.63 1.44 -23.68
CA PRO A 120 -16.28 0.17 -23.33
C PRO A 120 -15.79 -1.03 -24.16
N ASP A 121 -15.51 -0.82 -25.45
CA ASP A 121 -15.09 -1.89 -26.37
C ASP A 121 -13.58 -2.20 -26.34
N ASN A 122 -12.78 -1.37 -25.68
CA ASN A 122 -11.34 -1.56 -25.58
C ASN A 122 -11.01 -2.66 -24.53
N LEU A 123 -10.09 -3.57 -24.82
CA LEU A 123 -9.66 -4.59 -23.84
C LEU A 123 -9.00 -3.97 -22.57
N GLY A 124 -8.50 -2.75 -22.68
CA GLY A 124 -7.90 -2.00 -21.60
C GLY A 124 -6.43 -2.32 -21.38
N ALA A 125 -5.93 -1.87 -20.23
CA ALA A 125 -4.59 -2.13 -19.74
C ALA A 125 -4.63 -2.62 -18.30
N ALA A 126 -3.74 -3.55 -17.97
CA ALA A 126 -3.35 -3.86 -16.62
C ALA A 126 -2.27 -2.85 -16.20
N VAL A 127 -2.51 -2.13 -15.11
CA VAL A 127 -1.59 -1.09 -14.62
C VAL A 127 -1.28 -1.37 -13.16
N ILE A 128 0.00 -1.33 -12.81
CA ILE A 128 0.44 -1.22 -11.42
C ILE A 128 0.90 0.20 -11.20
N ASN A 129 0.22 0.89 -10.29
CA ASN A 129 0.68 2.15 -9.74
C ASN A 129 1.35 1.88 -8.39
N ILE A 130 2.43 2.60 -8.12
CA ILE A 130 3.11 2.65 -6.82
C ILE A 130 3.09 4.12 -6.42
N PHE A 131 2.52 4.43 -5.27
CA PHE A 131 2.48 5.76 -4.71
C PHE A 131 3.28 5.82 -3.43
N ARG A 132 4.06 6.88 -3.24
CA ARG A 132 4.51 7.28 -1.92
C ARG A 132 3.47 8.18 -1.26
N MET A 133 3.15 7.87 -0.02
CA MET A 133 2.20 8.58 0.82
C MET A 133 2.92 9.41 1.87
N LYS A 134 2.46 10.64 2.10
CA LYS A 134 2.87 11.45 3.23
C LYS A 134 1.72 12.34 3.65
N ASP A 135 1.45 12.40 4.95
CA ASP A 135 0.39 13.23 5.53
C ASP A 135 -0.98 13.03 4.83
N GLY A 136 -1.28 11.79 4.43
CA GLY A 136 -2.51 11.42 3.74
C GLY A 136 -2.60 11.84 2.27
N LYS A 137 -1.49 12.23 1.64
CA LYS A 137 -1.42 12.64 0.23
C LYS A 137 -0.41 11.81 -0.56
N PHE A 138 -0.64 11.70 -1.86
CA PHE A 138 0.37 11.26 -2.81
C PHE A 138 1.44 12.34 -2.94
N VAL A 139 2.69 11.95 -2.74
CA VAL A 139 3.86 12.83 -2.93
C VAL A 139 4.78 12.38 -4.06
N GLU A 140 4.68 11.12 -4.49
CA GLU A 140 5.52 10.55 -5.53
C GLU A 140 4.80 9.36 -6.18
N HIS A 141 5.05 9.11 -7.47
CA HIS A 141 4.39 8.05 -8.20
C HIS A 141 5.23 7.42 -9.30
N TRP A 142 5.15 6.10 -9.36
CA TRP A 142 5.63 5.27 -10.46
C TRP A 142 4.49 4.43 -11.00
N ASN A 143 4.55 4.12 -12.29
CA ASN A 143 3.69 3.12 -12.86
C ASN A 143 4.33 2.32 -13.98
N VAL A 144 3.72 1.17 -14.23
CA VAL A 144 3.90 0.38 -15.44
C VAL A 144 2.53 -0.10 -15.90
N GLY A 145 2.30 0.03 -17.19
CA GLY A 145 1.06 -0.39 -17.83
C GLY A 145 1.34 -1.33 -18.99
N GLN A 146 0.58 -2.42 -19.06
CA GLN A 146 0.59 -3.36 -20.17
C GLN A 146 -0.80 -3.44 -20.77
N ALA A 147 -0.92 -3.26 -22.09
CA ALA A 147 -2.18 -3.48 -22.78
C ALA A 147 -2.61 -4.95 -22.61
N VAL A 148 -3.90 -5.18 -22.30
CA VAL A 148 -4.45 -6.53 -22.25
C VAL A 148 -4.36 -7.11 -23.66
N PRO A 149 -3.65 -8.23 -23.86
CA PRO A 149 -3.41 -8.75 -25.20
C PRO A 149 -4.69 -9.38 -25.75
N LYS A 150 -4.87 -9.30 -27.08
CA LYS A 150 -5.95 -10.00 -27.78
C LYS A 150 -5.79 -11.52 -27.72
N GLU A 151 -4.54 -11.99 -27.67
CA GLU A 151 -4.17 -13.39 -27.66
C GLU A 151 -3.13 -13.64 -26.57
N SER A 152 -3.25 -14.75 -25.84
CA SER A 152 -2.31 -15.15 -24.79
C SER A 152 -1.88 -16.59 -25.01
N LYS A 153 -0.63 -16.91 -24.61
CA LYS A 153 -0.13 -18.28 -24.60
C LYS A 153 -0.68 -19.11 -23.43
N ASN A 154 -1.29 -18.45 -22.45
CA ASN A 154 -1.91 -19.09 -21.29
C ASN A 154 -3.40 -18.72 -21.21
N ASN A 155 -4.14 -19.46 -20.39
CA ASN A 155 -5.58 -19.26 -20.19
C ASN A 155 -5.92 -18.37 -18.97
N ASN A 156 -4.91 -17.81 -18.30
CA ASN A 156 -5.12 -16.94 -17.15
C ASN A 156 -5.39 -15.51 -17.63
N THR A 157 -6.21 -14.79 -16.88
CA THR A 157 -6.37 -13.35 -17.14
C THR A 157 -5.15 -12.58 -16.63
N MET A 158 -4.97 -11.33 -17.08
CA MET A 158 -3.94 -10.42 -16.53
C MET A 158 -4.22 -10.03 -15.07
N PHE A 159 -5.42 -10.33 -14.57
CA PHE A 159 -5.94 -9.97 -13.26
C PHE A 159 -6.23 -11.21 -12.41
#